data_AF-A0A534KA74-F1
#
_entry.id   AF-A0A534KA74-F1
#
_cell.length_a   1.000
_cell.length_b   1.000
_cell.length_c   1.000
_cell.angle_alpha   90.00
_cell.angle_beta   90.00
_cell.angle_gamma   90.00
#
_symmetry.space_group_name_H-M   'P 1'
#
loop_
_entity.id
_entity.type
_entity.pdbx_description
1 polymer ?
#
loop_
_entity_poly.entity_id
_entity_poly.type
_entity_poly.pdbx_seq_one_letter_code
_entity_poly.pdbx_strand_id
1 'polypeptide(L)' 'MASVEEVKRRHEASLMKIRGVVGVGIGRYPDGRDCIRVYVEKDHPRILAAIPHDLDQVPVEVVVAGSFKAL' A
#
# COMPACT_ATOMS: atom_id res chain seq x y z
N MET A 1 -8.27 -4.18 18.38
CA MET A 1 -7.91 -3.66 17.04
C MET A 1 -6.56 -4.22 16.67
N ALA A 2 -6.35 -4.65 15.43
CA ALA A 2 -5.02 -5.05 14.96
C ALA A 2 -4.15 -3.80 14.82
N SER A 3 -2.84 -3.90 15.08
CA SER A 3 -1.91 -2.81 14.82
C SER A 3 -1.67 -2.63 13.32
N VAL A 4 -1.20 -1.47 12.88
CA VAL A 4 -0.91 -1.23 11.45
C VAL A 4 0.14 -2.20 10.90
N GLU A 5 1.09 -2.64 11.73
CA GLU A 5 2.10 -3.65 11.40
C GLU A 5 1.47 -5.03 11.17
N GLU A 6 0.49 -5.41 12.00
CA GLU A 6 -0.28 -6.65 11.85
C GLU A 6 -1.06 -6.64 10.54
N VAL A 7 -1.75 -5.52 10.26
CA VAL A 7 -2.53 -5.34 9.03
C VAL A 7 -1.62 -5.41 7.81
N LYS A 8 -0.48 -4.69 7.82
CA LYS A 8 0.52 -4.79 6.75
C LYS A 8 0.94 -6.24 6.54
N ARG A 9 1.39 -6.93 7.59
CA ARG A 9 1.93 -8.30 7.49
C ARG A 9 0.90 -9.29 6.92
N ARG A 10 -0.38 -9.13 7.27
CA ARG A 10 -1.47 -9.98 6.77
C ARG A 10 -1.75 -9.79 5.28
N HIS A 11 -1.70 -8.55 4.80
CA HIS A 11 -2.16 -8.19 3.45
C HIS A 11 -1.04 -7.98 2.43
N GLU A 12 0.20 -7.81 2.88
CA GLU A 12 1.38 -7.51 2.03
C GLU A 12 1.54 -8.49 0.87
N ALA A 13 1.49 -9.80 1.13
CA ALA A 13 1.64 -10.81 0.09
C ALA A 13 0.51 -10.79 -0.97
N SER A 14 -0.68 -10.32 -0.60
CA SER A 14 -1.81 -10.17 -1.54
C SER A 14 -1.64 -8.91 -2.40
N LEU A 15 -1.31 -7.79 -1.76
CA LEU A 15 -1.05 -6.52 -2.43
C LEU A 15 0.10 -6.63 -3.44
N MET A 16 1.18 -7.32 -3.07
CA MET A 16 2.33 -7.55 -3.96
C MET A 16 2.01 -8.43 -5.18
N LYS A 17 0.86 -9.12 -5.21
CA LYS A 17 0.40 -9.87 -6.41
C LYS A 17 -0.35 -8.98 -7.40
N ILE A 18 -0.75 -7.77 -7.01
CA ILE A 18 -1.42 -6.83 -7.91
C ILE A 18 -0.39 -6.33 -8.92
N ARG A 19 -0.65 -6.54 -10.21
CA ARG A 19 0.25 -6.10 -11.27
C ARG A 19 0.46 -4.59 -11.21
N GLY A 20 1.71 -4.17 -11.07
CA GLY A 20 2.11 -2.77 -10.98
C GLY A 20 2.28 -2.25 -9.56
N VAL A 21 1.97 -3.04 -8.53
CA VAL A 21 2.45 -2.78 -7.16
C VAL A 21 3.92 -3.19 -7.07
N VAL A 22 4.73 -2.29 -6.52
CA VAL A 22 6.18 -2.47 -6.38
C VAL A 22 6.63 -2.51 -4.92
N GLY A 23 5.76 -2.15 -3.97
CA GLY A 23 6.08 -2.24 -2.54
C GLY A 23 4.88 -1.93 -1.64
N VAL A 24 5.00 -2.32 -0.38
CA VAL A 24 4.02 -2.02 0.69
C VAL A 24 4.78 -1.50 1.92
N GLY A 25 4.32 -0.40 2.49
CA GLY A 25 4.91 0.23 3.67
C GLY A 25 3.88 0.73 4.66
N ILE A 26 4.35 1.32 5.75
CA ILE A 26 3.53 2.00 6.74
C ILE A 26 3.86 3.48 6.62
N GLY A 27 2.82 4.30 6.49
CA GLY A 27 2.90 5.75 6.48
C GLY A 27 2.20 6.34 7.69
N ARG A 28 2.37 7.66 7.87
CA ARG A 28 1.65 8.44 8.86
C ARG A 28 1.15 9.73 8.22
N TYR A 29 -0.12 10.03 8.41
CA TYR A 29 -0.72 11.29 7.97
C TYR A 29 -0.28 12.45 8.88
N PRO A 30 -0.41 13.70 8.43
CA PRO A 30 -0.10 14.88 9.25
C PRO A 30 -0.88 14.96 10.56
N ASP A 31 -2.06 14.33 10.63
CA ASP A 31 -2.90 14.26 11.83
C ASP A 31 -2.48 13.14 12.82
N GLY A 32 -1.41 12.42 12.52
CA GLY A 32 -0.85 11.37 13.37
C GLY A 32 -1.45 9.98 13.16
N ARG A 33 -2.44 9.81 12.28
CA ARG A 33 -3.01 8.49 11.97
C ARG A 33 -2.08 7.68 11.08
N ASP A 34 -1.90 6.40 11.41
CA ASP A 34 -1.14 5.47 10.58
C ASP A 34 -1.96 5.00 9.37
N CYS A 35 -1.27 4.72 8.27
CA CYS A 35 -1.85 4.21 7.03
C CYS A 35 -0.97 3.12 6.40
N ILE A 36 -1.57 2.30 5.55
CA ILE A 36 -0.83 1.40 4.67
C ILE A 36 -0.47 2.15 3.40
N ARG A 37 0.82 2.24 3.06
CA ARG A 37 1.27 2.80 1.80
C ARG A 37 1.46 1.70 0.77
N VAL A 38 0.79 1.82 -0.37
CA VAL A 38 0.97 0.93 -1.53
C VAL A 38 1.73 1.70 -2.60
N TYR A 39 2.94 1.25 -2.88
CA TYR A 39 3.80 1.85 -3.88
C TYR A 39 3.53 1.21 -5.24
N VAL A 40 3.29 2.04 -6.26
CA VAL A 40 2.99 1.58 -7.63
C VAL A 40 4.02 2.06 -8.64
N GLU A 41 4.22 1.28 -9.69
CA GLU A 41 5.20 1.58 -10.75
C GLU A 41 4.85 2.86 -11.54
N LYS A 42 3.55 3.15 -11.67
CA LYS A 42 3.03 4.29 -12.43
C LYS A 42 1.60 4.60 -12.04
N ASP A 43 1.17 5.83 -12.31
CA ASP A 43 -0.23 6.21 -12.22
C ASP A 43 -1.00 5.59 -13.40
N HIS A 44 -1.77 4.54 -13.12
CA HIS A 44 -2.58 3.86 -14.13
C HIS A 44 -3.93 3.42 -13.55
N PRO A 45 -5.06 3.78 -14.19
CA PRO A 45 -6.40 3.55 -13.63
C PRO A 45 -6.69 2.10 -13.25
N ARG A 46 -6.20 1.12 -14.04
CA ARG A 46 -6.39 -0.31 -13.72
C ARG A 46 -5.64 -0.76 -12.46
N ILE A 47 -4.51 -0.12 -12.13
CA ILE A 47 -3.75 -0.44 -10.91
C ILE A 47 -4.49 0.16 -9.72
N LEU A 48 -4.88 1.44 -9.82
CA LEU A 48 -5.60 2.14 -8.76
C LEU A 48 -6.93 1.46 -8.41
N ALA A 49 -7.69 1.00 -9.40
CA ALA A 49 -8.94 0.30 -9.19
C ALA A 49 -8.80 -1.09 -8.55
N ALA A 50 -7.60 -1.69 -8.60
CA ALA A 50 -7.33 -2.99 -7.99
C ALA A 50 -6.86 -2.89 -6.54
N ILE A 51 -6.47 -1.68 -6.08
CA ILE A 51 -5.99 -1.45 -4.72
C ILE A 51 -7.17 -1.05 -3.83
N PRO A 52 -7.41 -1.75 -2.71
CA PRO A 52 -8.48 -1.38 -1.78
C PRO A 52 -8.16 -0.04 -1.10
N HIS A 53 -9.21 0.70 -0.73
CA HIS A 53 -9.08 1.99 -0.05
C HIS A 53 -8.78 1.85 1.46
N ASP A 54 -9.10 0.70 2.05
CA ASP A 54 -8.81 0.36 3.44
C ASP A 54 -8.56 -1.15 3.60
N LEU A 55 -7.82 -1.50 4.65
CA LEU A 55 -7.51 -2.88 5.04
C LEU A 55 -7.70 -3.00 6.55
N ASP A 56 -8.63 -3.84 6.99
CA ASP A 56 -8.93 -4.04 8.41
C ASP A 56 -9.17 -2.71 9.16
N GLN A 57 -9.85 -1.74 8.50
CA GLN A 57 -10.12 -0.38 8.99
C GLN A 57 -8.89 0.56 9.04
N VAL A 58 -7.75 0.14 8.48
CA VAL A 58 -6.58 1.01 8.28
C VAL A 58 -6.65 1.59 6.86
N PRO A 59 -6.59 2.92 6.70
CA PRO A 59 -6.65 3.54 5.38
C PRO A 59 -5.44 3.17 4.52
N VAL A 60 -5.65 3.02 3.22
CA VAL A 60 -4.61 2.78 2.22
C VAL A 60 -4.32 4.07 1.45
N GLU A 61 -3.05 4.44 1.38
CA GLU A 61 -2.52 5.54 0.58
C GLU A 61 -1.74 4.96 -0.61
N VAL A 62 -2.10 5.33 -1.83
CA VAL A 62 -1.35 4.92 -3.03
C VAL A 62 -0.28 5.95 -3.36
N VAL A 63 0.96 5.49 -3.53
CA VAL A 63 2.12 6.34 -3.83
C VAL A 63 2.76 5.89 -5.13
N VAL A 64 2.86 6.78 -6.12
CA VAL A 64 3.55 6.49 -7.38
C VAL A 64 5.05 6.59 -7.14
N ALA A 65 5.75 5.46 -7.13
CA ALA A 65 7.17 5.36 -6.80
C ALA A 65 8.09 5.14 -8.02
N GLY A 66 7.53 4.74 -9.17
CA GLY A 66 8.35 4.22 -10.26
C GLY A 66 8.77 2.77 -10.01
N SER A 67 9.74 2.29 -10.78
CA SER A 67 10.28 0.93 -10.61
C SER A 67 11.33 0.88 -9.49
N PHE A 68 11.15 0.01 -8.51
CA PHE A 68 12.24 -0.36 -7.60
C PHE A 68 13.19 -1.34 -8.29
N LYS A 69 14.50 -1.10 -8.21
CA LYS A 69 15.54 -2.02 -8.65
C LYS A 69 16.46 -2.28 -7.45
N ALA A 70 16.55 -3.54 -7.04
CA ALA A 70 17.57 -3.93 -6.06
C ALA A 70 18.95 -3.69 -6.68
N LEU A 71 19.86 -3.10 -5.89
CA LEU A 71 21.27 -2.91 -6.26
C LEU A 71 22.08 -4.17 -5.96
#